data_AF-A0A9X2FAH4-F1
#
_entry.id   AF-A0A9X2FAH4-F1
#
_cell.length_a   1.000
_cell.length_b   1.000
_cell.length_c   1.000
_cell.angle_alpha   90.00
_cell.angle_beta   90.00
_cell.angle_gamma   90.00
#
_symmetry.space_group_name_H-M   'P 1'
#
loop_
_entity.id
_entity.type
_entity.pdbx_description
1 polymer ?
#
loop_
_entity_poly.entity_id
_entity_poly.type
_entity_poly.pdbx_seq_one_letter_code
_entity_poly.pdbx_strand_id
1 'polypeptide(L)'
;MGKKNKRKKKRPDPFLTYCNAVSFYLAARKLDSPNGAGLYTWPMVACEAFSLELSLKGLHHLRRRIAANSHNVHELFDGLSKTDKKRIQVHMDLQFADAFYINIQKNGVLLDILSILTRAKRMFIKIRYWHELDLPDSDTSGDVNTAGINELNYSILQVIQEDRPEWSKALSKLKSTRVPPQTQLT
;
A
#
# COMPACT_ATOMS: atom_id res chain seq x y z
N MET A 1 -21.83 -27.30 -32.01
CA MET A 1 -21.19 -26.93 -30.73
C MET A 1 -20.06 -25.94 -31.00
N GLY A 2 -20.29 -24.64 -30.78
CA GLY A 2 -19.27 -23.61 -31.00
C GLY A 2 -18.20 -23.62 -29.91
N LYS A 3 -16.94 -23.86 -30.28
CA LYS A 3 -15.78 -23.68 -29.39
C LYS A 3 -15.71 -22.21 -28.98
N LYS A 4 -16.15 -21.89 -27.77
CA LYS A 4 -15.93 -20.57 -27.17
C LYS A 4 -14.43 -20.35 -27.03
N ASN A 5 -13.86 -19.50 -27.88
CA ASN A 5 -12.50 -18.98 -27.73
C ASN A 5 -12.39 -18.30 -26.36
N LYS A 6 -11.81 -19.00 -25.38
CA LYS A 6 -11.45 -18.41 -24.09
C LYS A 6 -10.39 -17.34 -24.38
N ARG A 7 -10.80 -16.06 -24.41
CA ARG A 7 -9.88 -14.92 -24.47
C ARG A 7 -8.82 -15.13 -23.38
N LYS A 8 -7.55 -15.31 -23.78
CA LYS A 8 -6.44 -15.38 -22.83
C LYS A 8 -6.48 -14.09 -22.01
N LYS A 9 -6.72 -14.18 -20.69
CA LYS A 9 -6.70 -13.01 -19.80
C LYS A 9 -5.34 -12.31 -19.97
N LYS A 10 -5.35 -11.07 -20.45
CA LYS A 10 -4.14 -10.25 -20.59
C LYS A 10 -3.54 -10.08 -19.20
N ARG A 11 -2.25 -10.37 -19.05
CA ARG A 11 -1.54 -10.14 -17.78
C ARG A 11 -1.60 -8.64 -17.46
N PRO A 12 -1.84 -8.24 -16.19
CA PRO A 12 -1.75 -6.84 -15.80
C PRO A 12 -0.39 -6.25 -16.12
N ASP A 13 -0.36 -4.98 -16.50
CA ASP A 13 0.88 -4.24 -16.76
C ASP A 13 1.55 -3.86 -15.44
N PRO A 14 2.78 -4.35 -15.16
CA PRO A 14 3.50 -4.03 -13.92
C PRO A 14 3.63 -2.53 -13.64
N PHE A 15 3.85 -1.72 -14.68
CA PHE A 15 4.02 -0.27 -14.54
C PHE A 15 2.70 0.40 -14.17
N LEU A 16 1.59 -0.02 -14.78
CA LEU A 16 0.26 0.51 -14.43
C LEU A 16 -0.13 0.15 -13.00
N THR A 17 0.14 -1.08 -12.56
CA THR A 17 -0.07 -1.49 -11.17
C THR A 17 0.76 -0.64 -10.21
N TYR A 18 2.04 -0.40 -10.53
CA TYR A 18 2.90 0.51 -9.76
C TYR A 18 2.34 1.94 -9.71
N CYS A 19 1.92 2.51 -10.84
CA CYS A 19 1.32 3.85 -10.88
C CYS A 19 0.07 3.96 -10.00
N ASN A 20 -0.79 2.93 -10.02
CA ASN A 20 -1.97 2.89 -9.15
C ASN A 20 -1.58 2.78 -7.67
N ALA A 21 -0.60 1.93 -7.32
CA ALA A 21 -0.08 1.83 -5.96
C ALA A 21 0.39 3.20 -5.46
N VAL A 22 1.26 3.88 -6.24
CA VAL A 22 1.76 5.20 -5.85
C VAL A 22 0.64 6.25 -5.77
N SER A 23 -0.39 6.16 -6.63
CA SER A 23 -1.52 7.09 -6.58
C SER A 23 -2.32 6.95 -5.29
N PHE A 24 -2.60 5.72 -4.85
CA PHE A 24 -3.25 5.47 -3.56
C PHE A 24 -2.35 5.87 -2.38
N TYR A 25 -1.04 5.59 -2.42
CA TYR A 25 -0.09 6.06 -1.40
C TYR A 25 -0.12 7.58 -1.24
N LEU A 26 -0.09 8.33 -2.34
CA LEU A 26 -0.12 9.80 -2.30
C LEU A 26 -1.49 10.34 -1.89
N ALA A 27 -2.57 9.65 -2.26
CA ALA A 27 -3.92 10.00 -1.82
C ALA A 27 -4.05 9.87 -0.29
N ALA A 28 -3.57 8.77 0.29
CA ALA A 28 -3.54 8.57 1.75
C ALA A 28 -2.82 9.73 2.45
N ARG A 29 -1.61 10.09 2.00
CA ARG A 29 -0.84 11.20 2.57
C ARG A 29 -1.51 12.57 2.45
N LYS A 30 -2.30 12.78 1.39
CA LYS A 30 -3.05 14.04 1.23
C LYS A 30 -4.25 14.09 2.19
N LEU A 31 -4.88 12.95 2.44
CA LEU A 31 -6.01 12.81 3.36
C LEU A 31 -5.56 12.92 4.83
N ASP A 32 -4.33 12.50 5.14
CA ASP A 32 -3.66 12.65 6.45
C ASP A 32 -3.17 14.09 6.74
N SER A 33 -3.54 15.06 5.90
CA SER A 33 -3.10 16.45 6.11
C SER A 33 -3.79 17.08 7.34
N PRO A 34 -3.11 18.01 8.06
CA PRO A 34 -3.63 18.62 9.29
C PRO A 34 -5.00 19.28 9.14
N ASN A 35 -5.35 19.72 7.93
CA ASN A 35 -6.61 20.39 7.62
C ASN A 35 -7.80 19.43 7.43
N GLY A 36 -7.58 18.11 7.49
CA GLY A 36 -8.59 17.07 7.29
C GLY A 36 -8.58 15.97 8.36
N ALA A 37 -7.79 16.13 9.43
CA ALA A 37 -7.61 15.13 10.48
C ALA A 37 -8.96 14.76 11.11
N GLY A 38 -9.33 13.48 11.03
CA GLY A 38 -10.56 12.93 11.60
C GLY A 38 -11.72 12.74 10.61
N LEU A 39 -11.92 13.64 9.64
CA LEU A 39 -13.02 13.53 8.67
C LEU A 39 -12.75 12.48 7.58
N TYR A 40 -11.48 12.31 7.23
CA TYR A 40 -11.05 11.43 6.15
C TYR A 40 -10.34 10.16 6.62
N THR A 41 -10.47 9.79 7.89
CA THR A 41 -9.81 8.61 8.47
C THR A 41 -10.09 7.35 7.65
N TRP A 42 -11.37 7.04 7.39
CA TRP A 42 -11.72 5.83 6.63
C TRP A 42 -11.24 5.85 5.18
N PRO A 43 -11.44 6.93 4.39
CA PRO A 43 -10.81 7.05 3.07
C PRO A 43 -9.29 6.93 3.08
N MET A 44 -8.61 7.52 4.07
CA MET A 44 -7.16 7.46 4.23
C MET A 44 -6.70 6.02 4.42
N VAL A 45 -7.24 5.35 5.45
CA VAL A 45 -6.94 3.93 5.75
C VAL A 45 -7.19 3.04 4.54
N ALA A 46 -8.26 3.32 3.77
CA ALA A 46 -8.57 2.55 2.57
C ALA A 46 -7.50 2.71 1.51
N CYS A 47 -7.06 3.95 1.28
CA CYS A 47 -5.98 4.24 0.36
C CYS A 47 -4.67 3.56 0.78
N GLU A 48 -4.36 3.51 2.08
CA GLU A 48 -3.17 2.83 2.59
C GLU A 48 -3.23 1.32 2.33
N ALA A 49 -4.34 0.68 2.66
CA ALA A 49 -4.55 -0.75 2.45
C ALA A 49 -4.50 -1.13 0.96
N PHE A 50 -5.20 -0.38 0.10
CA PHE A 50 -5.15 -0.58 -1.36
C PHE A 50 -3.76 -0.35 -1.93
N SER A 51 -3.06 0.68 -1.45
CA SER A 51 -1.70 0.94 -1.90
C SER A 51 -0.76 -0.21 -1.54
N LEU A 52 -0.86 -0.77 -0.34
CA LEU A 52 -0.04 -1.92 0.09
C LEU A 52 -0.34 -3.17 -0.75
N GLU A 53 -1.61 -3.48 -0.99
CA GLU A 53 -1.98 -4.60 -1.86
C GLU A 53 -1.41 -4.42 -3.27
N LEU A 54 -1.56 -3.22 -3.84
CA LEU A 54 -1.10 -2.92 -5.19
C LEU A 54 0.42 -2.87 -5.30
N SER A 55 1.16 -2.42 -4.29
CA SER A 55 2.62 -2.43 -4.30
C SER A 55 3.16 -3.87 -4.26
N LEU A 56 2.58 -4.74 -3.42
CA LEU A 56 2.90 -6.18 -3.42
C LEU A 56 2.59 -6.83 -4.77
N LYS A 57 1.42 -6.55 -5.36
CA LYS A 57 1.06 -7.03 -6.71
C LYS A 57 2.01 -6.51 -7.78
N GLY A 58 2.38 -5.22 -7.70
CA GLY A 58 3.34 -4.59 -8.60
C GLY A 58 4.69 -5.30 -8.58
N LEU A 59 5.18 -5.64 -7.39
CA LEU A 59 6.41 -6.41 -7.23
C LEU A 59 6.27 -7.83 -7.83
N HIS A 60 5.16 -8.52 -7.60
CA HIS A 60 4.92 -9.83 -8.25
C HIS A 60 4.85 -9.75 -9.78
N HIS A 61 4.18 -8.74 -10.31
CA HIS A 61 4.09 -8.51 -11.75
C HIS A 61 5.46 -8.22 -12.36
N LEU A 62 6.28 -7.40 -11.69
CA LEU A 62 7.66 -7.13 -12.08
C LEU A 62 8.50 -8.42 -12.12
N ARG A 63 8.28 -9.31 -11.14
CA ARG A 63 8.94 -10.64 -11.06
C ARG A 63 8.28 -11.73 -11.91
N ARG A 64 7.20 -11.43 -12.64
CA ARG A 64 6.40 -12.37 -13.43
C ARG A 64 5.86 -13.57 -12.62
N ARG A 65 5.53 -13.36 -11.34
CA ARG A 65 4.99 -14.39 -10.42
C ARG A 65 3.46 -14.48 -10.47
N ILE A 66 2.92 -15.67 -10.18
CA ILE A 66 1.48 -15.98 -10.27
C ILE A 66 0.69 -15.45 -9.05
N ALA A 67 1.34 -15.28 -7.90
CA ALA A 67 0.72 -14.86 -6.65
C ALA A 67 0.01 -13.49 -6.73
N ALA A 68 0.28 -12.68 -7.76
CA ALA A 68 -0.35 -11.38 -7.99
C ALA A 68 -1.89 -11.38 -8.11
N ASN A 69 -2.53 -12.54 -8.25
CA ASN A 69 -3.99 -12.64 -8.33
C ASN A 69 -4.68 -12.68 -6.94
N SER A 70 -3.94 -12.88 -5.85
CA SER A 70 -4.53 -12.86 -4.51
C SER A 70 -4.89 -11.44 -4.08
N HIS A 71 -5.95 -11.30 -3.28
CA HIS A 71 -6.29 -10.06 -2.56
C HIS A 71 -5.85 -10.11 -1.10
N ASN A 72 -5.29 -11.24 -0.65
CA ASN A 72 -4.80 -11.41 0.69
C ASN A 72 -3.34 -10.92 0.77
N VAL A 73 -3.11 -9.83 1.50
CA VAL A 73 -1.77 -9.23 1.64
C VAL A 73 -0.75 -10.17 2.28
N HIS A 74 -1.17 -11.11 3.15
CA HIS A 74 -0.30 -12.16 3.67
C HIS A 74 0.17 -13.11 2.57
N GLU A 75 -0.74 -13.64 1.76
CA GLU A 75 -0.39 -14.53 0.64
C GLU A 75 0.50 -13.84 -0.38
N LEU A 76 0.22 -12.56 -0.66
CA LEU A 76 1.05 -11.74 -1.52
C LEU A 76 2.46 -11.58 -0.94
N PHE A 77 2.60 -11.23 0.34
CA PHE A 77 3.92 -11.10 0.95
C PHE A 77 4.63 -12.47 1.01
N ASP A 78 3.93 -13.52 1.38
CA ASP A 78 4.49 -14.86 1.52
C ASP A 78 5.04 -15.42 0.20
N GLY A 79 4.36 -15.13 -0.90
CA GLY A 79 4.81 -15.49 -2.25
C GLY A 79 6.07 -14.74 -2.73
N LEU A 80 6.58 -13.75 -2.00
CA LEU A 80 7.82 -13.07 -2.35
C LEU A 80 9.04 -13.98 -2.11
N SER A 81 10.11 -13.78 -2.89
CA SER A 81 11.37 -14.46 -2.65
C SER A 81 12.01 -14.01 -1.35
N LYS A 82 12.87 -14.86 -0.76
CA LYS A 82 13.67 -14.50 0.41
C LYS A 82 14.48 -13.21 0.19
N THR A 83 15.01 -13.02 -1.01
CA THR A 83 15.77 -11.80 -1.37
C THR A 83 14.90 -10.55 -1.36
N ASP A 84 13.70 -10.61 -1.96
CA ASP A 84 12.77 -9.47 -1.95
C ASP A 84 12.33 -9.14 -0.51
N LYS A 85 11.99 -10.16 0.30
CA LYS A 85 11.63 -9.98 1.72
C LYS A 85 12.76 -9.33 2.52
N LYS A 86 14.00 -9.76 2.31
CA LYS A 86 15.18 -9.18 2.98
C LYS A 86 15.40 -7.72 2.60
N ARG A 87 15.26 -7.37 1.32
CA ARG A 87 15.37 -5.97 0.85
C ARG A 87 14.30 -5.08 1.48
N ILE A 88 13.04 -5.56 1.50
CA ILE A 88 11.95 -4.85 2.17
C ILE A 88 12.26 -4.64 3.66
N GLN A 89 12.76 -5.67 4.34
CA GLN A 89 13.13 -5.56 5.77
C GLN A 89 14.21 -4.51 6.00
N VAL A 90 15.23 -4.42 5.13
CA VAL A 90 16.28 -3.39 5.26
C VAL A 90 15.69 -1.98 5.21
N HIS A 91 14.77 -1.69 4.28
CA HIS A 91 14.12 -0.37 4.24
C HIS A 91 13.17 -0.13 5.43
N MET A 92 12.55 -1.18 5.97
CA MET A 92 11.73 -1.10 7.18
C MET A 92 12.58 -0.74 8.39
N ASP A 93 13.70 -1.44 8.60
CA ASP A 93 14.61 -1.22 9.72
C ASP A 93 15.16 0.20 9.72
N LEU A 94 15.48 0.74 8.53
CA LEU A 94 15.93 2.13 8.37
C LEU A 94 14.85 3.15 8.75
N GLN A 95 13.58 2.90 8.42
CA GLN A 95 12.47 3.79 8.77
C GLN A 95 12.16 3.73 10.27
N PHE A 96 12.20 2.54 10.87
CA PHE A 96 11.90 2.34 12.29
C PHE A 96 13.04 2.68 13.24
N ALA A 97 14.20 3.09 12.72
CA ALA A 97 15.27 3.66 13.52
C ALA A 97 14.93 5.06 14.08
N ASP A 98 13.87 5.71 13.57
CA ASP A 98 13.41 7.00 14.09
C ASP A 98 12.85 6.90 15.53
N ALA A 99 13.11 7.92 16.34
CA ALA A 99 12.72 7.98 17.75
C ALA A 99 11.20 7.81 17.96
N PHE A 100 10.38 8.25 17.01
CA PHE A 100 8.94 8.09 17.04
C PHE A 100 8.52 6.62 17.06
N TYR A 101 9.06 5.79 16.16
CA TYR A 101 8.72 4.37 16.08
C TYR A 101 9.28 3.59 17.27
N ILE A 102 10.48 3.93 17.73
CA ILE A 102 11.06 3.35 18.95
C ILE A 102 10.12 3.61 20.14
N ASN A 103 9.58 4.83 20.26
CA ASN A 103 8.65 5.16 21.32
C ASN A 103 7.32 4.38 21.18
N ILE A 104 6.77 4.28 19.97
CA ILE A 104 5.55 3.51 19.70
C ILE A 104 5.72 2.02 20.06
N GLN A 105 6.87 1.42 19.70
CA GLN A 105 7.19 0.04 20.08
C GLN A 105 7.32 -0.14 21.59
N LYS A 106 7.93 0.82 22.30
CA LYS A 106 7.98 0.81 23.78
C LYS A 106 6.60 0.84 24.43
N ASN A 107 5.60 1.41 23.75
CA ASN A 107 4.21 1.42 24.20
C ASN A 107 3.41 0.19 23.75
N GLY A 108 4.08 -0.87 23.24
CA GLY A 108 3.47 -2.17 22.98
C GLY A 108 3.02 -2.40 21.53
N VAL A 109 3.21 -1.43 20.63
CA VAL A 109 2.80 -1.59 19.22
C VAL A 109 3.82 -2.44 18.45
N LEU A 110 3.34 -3.57 17.91
CA LEU A 110 4.16 -4.50 17.13
C LEU A 110 4.37 -4.01 15.69
N LEU A 111 5.57 -3.52 15.35
CA LEU A 111 5.89 -3.04 14.01
C LEU A 111 6.55 -4.10 13.10
N ASP A 112 6.53 -5.38 13.48
CA ASP A 112 6.98 -6.43 12.55
C ASP A 112 6.02 -6.55 11.36
N ILE A 113 6.55 -7.05 10.23
CA ILE A 113 5.80 -7.10 8.96
C ILE A 113 4.51 -7.92 9.09
N LEU A 114 4.50 -9.02 9.85
CA LEU A 114 3.30 -9.87 9.97
C LEU A 114 2.19 -9.16 10.74
N SER A 115 2.54 -8.45 11.81
CA SER A 115 1.61 -7.59 12.55
C SER A 115 1.03 -6.49 11.66
N ILE A 116 1.87 -5.83 10.85
CA ILE A 116 1.44 -4.78 9.91
C ILE A 116 0.49 -5.34 8.83
N LEU A 117 0.81 -6.49 8.24
CA LEU A 117 -0.06 -7.15 7.26
C LEU A 117 -1.42 -7.53 7.88
N THR A 118 -1.42 -7.93 9.15
CA THR A 118 -2.66 -8.23 9.91
C THR A 118 -3.52 -7.00 10.08
N ARG A 119 -2.93 -5.84 10.44
CA ARG A 119 -3.64 -4.55 10.46
C ARG A 119 -4.23 -4.23 9.09
N ALA A 120 -3.42 -4.26 8.04
CA ALA A 120 -3.87 -3.93 6.68
C ALA A 120 -5.02 -4.83 6.21
N LYS A 121 -4.95 -6.14 6.45
CA LYS A 121 -6.03 -7.08 6.15
C LYS A 121 -7.31 -6.75 6.90
N ARG A 122 -7.22 -6.44 8.19
CA ARG A 122 -8.38 -6.06 9.02
C ARG A 122 -9.00 -4.75 8.53
N MET A 123 -8.19 -3.79 8.10
CA MET A 123 -8.69 -2.52 7.56
C MET A 123 -9.59 -2.71 6.34
N PHE A 124 -9.25 -3.62 5.42
CA PHE A 124 -10.13 -3.95 4.29
C PHE A 124 -11.52 -4.47 4.70
N ILE A 125 -11.62 -5.13 5.86
CA ILE A 125 -12.90 -5.59 6.40
C ILE A 125 -13.61 -4.42 7.06
N LYS A 126 -12.93 -3.72 7.98
CA LYS A 126 -13.52 -2.63 8.76
C LYS A 126 -14.04 -1.50 7.88
N ILE A 127 -13.30 -1.05 6.86
CA ILE A 127 -13.74 0.04 5.97
C ILE A 127 -15.06 -0.28 5.24
N ARG A 128 -15.35 -1.55 4.96
CA ARG A 128 -16.59 -1.93 4.26
C ARG A 128 -17.78 -2.06 5.20
N TYR A 129 -17.53 -2.45 6.44
CA TYR A 129 -18.56 -2.80 7.41
C TYR A 129 -18.50 -1.94 8.68
N TRP A 130 -17.86 -0.77 8.63
CA TRP A 130 -17.66 0.09 9.81
C TRP A 130 -18.97 0.58 10.42
N HIS A 131 -20.05 0.61 9.63
CA HIS A 131 -21.40 0.96 10.07
C HIS A 131 -22.13 -0.22 10.73
N GLU A 132 -21.55 -1.43 10.68
CA GLU A 132 -22.09 -2.68 11.25
C GLU A 132 -21.26 -3.19 12.44
N LEU A 133 -20.13 -2.56 12.76
CA LEU A 133 -19.18 -3.00 13.78
C LEU A 133 -19.09 -1.98 14.92
N ASP A 134 -18.93 -2.45 16.16
CA ASP A 134 -18.56 -1.61 17.29
C ASP A 134 -17.24 -0.87 17.01
N LEU A 135 -17.15 0.38 17.48
CA LEU A 135 -15.92 1.17 17.36
C LEU A 135 -14.75 0.38 17.96
N PRO A 136 -13.63 0.26 17.24
CA PRO A 136 -12.53 -0.61 17.67
C PRO A 136 -11.94 -0.14 19.01
N ASP A 137 -11.85 -1.08 19.95
CA ASP A 137 -11.28 -0.88 21.29
C ASP A 137 -9.75 -0.77 21.25
N SER A 138 -9.18 -0.05 22.22
CA SER A 138 -7.78 0.39 22.24
C SER A 138 -6.73 -0.70 21.94
N ASP A 139 -5.66 -0.25 21.27
CA ASP A 139 -4.64 -0.96 20.47
C ASP A 139 -3.79 -2.05 21.18
N THR A 140 -4.41 -3.03 21.83
CA THR A 140 -3.70 -4.17 22.44
C THR A 140 -3.49 -5.35 21.48
N SER A 141 -4.15 -5.34 20.31
CA SER A 141 -4.16 -6.44 19.33
C SER A 141 -4.00 -6.01 17.87
N GLY A 142 -3.59 -4.75 17.59
CA GLY A 142 -3.46 -4.21 16.24
C GLY A 142 -4.80 -3.95 15.56
N ASP A 143 -5.79 -3.46 16.31
CA ASP A 143 -7.17 -3.38 15.85
C ASP A 143 -7.65 -2.00 15.42
N VAL A 144 -6.91 -0.91 15.69
CA VAL A 144 -7.48 0.44 15.55
C VAL A 144 -6.64 1.42 14.73
N ASN A 145 -5.39 1.11 14.43
CA ASN A 145 -4.50 2.03 13.73
C ASN A 145 -3.90 1.41 12.46
N THR A 146 -3.32 2.28 11.65
CA THR A 146 -2.60 1.91 10.42
C THR A 146 -1.09 1.89 10.63
N ALA A 147 -0.65 1.76 11.89
CA ALA A 147 0.76 1.82 12.26
C ALA A 147 1.59 0.81 11.47
N GLY A 148 2.60 1.31 10.77
CA GLY A 148 3.52 0.52 9.96
C GLY A 148 3.04 0.25 8.52
N ILE A 149 1.76 0.50 8.17
CA ILE A 149 1.24 0.18 6.82
C ILE A 149 1.92 1.05 5.77
N ASN A 150 2.06 2.35 6.05
CA ASN A 150 2.71 3.29 5.14
C ASN A 150 4.19 2.99 4.95
N GLU A 151 4.87 2.62 6.02
CA GLU A 151 6.30 2.34 6.06
C GLU A 151 6.61 1.03 5.32
N LEU A 152 5.76 0.02 5.49
CA LEU A 152 5.84 -1.23 4.73
C LEU A 152 5.59 -0.99 3.24
N ASN A 153 4.53 -0.24 2.93
CA ASN A 153 4.21 0.10 1.56
C ASN A 153 5.33 0.91 0.88
N TYR A 154 5.88 1.92 1.58
CA TYR A 154 7.01 2.71 1.10
C TYR A 154 8.25 1.83 0.88
N SER A 155 8.57 0.91 1.79
CA SER A 155 9.67 -0.05 1.64
C SER A 155 9.53 -0.91 0.39
N ILE A 156 8.32 -1.39 0.08
CA ILE A 156 8.05 -2.17 -1.13
C ILE A 156 8.22 -1.28 -2.38
N LEU A 157 7.74 -0.04 -2.34
CA LEU A 157 7.92 0.91 -3.44
C LEU A 157 9.40 1.23 -3.67
N GLN A 158 10.22 1.35 -2.63
CA GLN A 158 11.67 1.53 -2.76
C GLN A 158 12.31 0.35 -3.50
N VAL A 159 12.00 -0.88 -3.11
CA VAL A 159 12.50 -2.09 -3.80
C VAL A 159 12.12 -2.08 -5.29
N ILE A 160 10.89 -1.70 -5.64
CA ILE A 160 10.46 -1.58 -7.04
C ILE A 160 11.25 -0.48 -7.76
N GLN A 161 11.45 0.67 -7.12
CA GLN A 161 12.16 1.82 -7.70
C GLN A 161 13.65 1.54 -7.91
N GLU A 162 14.30 0.78 -7.02
CA GLU A 162 15.68 0.34 -7.19
C GLU A 162 15.84 -0.54 -8.44
N ASP A 163 14.86 -1.41 -8.71
CA ASP A 163 14.91 -2.26 -9.91
C ASP A 163 14.49 -1.53 -11.18
N ARG A 164 13.60 -0.54 -11.06
CA ARG A 164 12.99 0.21 -12.17
C ARG A 164 13.05 1.72 -11.92
N PRO A 165 14.26 2.32 -11.83
CA PRO A 165 14.42 3.73 -11.49
C PRO A 165 13.76 4.68 -12.52
N GLU A 166 13.59 4.21 -13.76
CA GLU A 166 12.90 4.97 -14.81
C GLU A 166 11.40 5.15 -14.55
N TRP A 167 10.77 4.28 -13.75
CA TRP A 167 9.34 4.39 -13.43
C TRP A 167 9.04 5.59 -12.53
N SER A 168 9.94 5.91 -11.60
CA SER A 168 9.83 7.11 -10.76
C SER A 168 9.89 8.38 -11.62
N LYS A 169 10.83 8.43 -12.58
CA LYS A 169 10.95 9.54 -13.54
C LYS A 169 9.70 9.69 -14.42
N ALA A 170 9.15 8.57 -14.90
CA ALA A 170 7.95 8.57 -15.73
C ALA A 170 6.72 9.09 -14.98
N LEU A 171 6.57 8.71 -13.70
CA LEU A 171 5.46 9.19 -12.86
C LEU A 171 5.53 10.71 -12.64
N SER A 172 6.72 11.26 -12.42
CA SER A 172 6.91 12.72 -12.28
C SER A 172 6.49 13.49 -13.53
N LYS A 173 6.80 12.97 -14.72
CA LYS A 173 6.36 13.55 -16.00
C LYS A 173 4.84 13.46 -16.22
N LEU A 174 4.20 12.37 -15.77
CA LEU A 174 2.74 12.22 -15.87
C LEU A 174 1.98 13.19 -14.97
N LYS A 175 2.58 13.66 -13.87
CA LYS A 175 1.99 14.67 -13.00
C LYS A 175 2.04 16.07 -13.62
N SER A 176 3.11 16.42 -14.32
CA SER A 176 3.26 17.74 -14.94
C SER A 176 2.33 17.96 -16.14
N THR A 177 1.83 16.91 -16.77
CA THR A 177 0.94 16.99 -17.94
C THR A 177 -0.56 17.04 -17.61
N ARG A 178 -0.95 16.88 -16.34
CA ARG A 178 -2.36 16.78 -15.92
C ARG A 178 -2.89 18.00 -15.16
N VAL A 179 -2.17 19.12 -15.09
CA VAL A 179 -2.72 20.38 -14.56
C VAL A 179 -3.37 21.12 -15.73
N PRO A 180 -4.71 21.18 -15.84
CA PRO A 180 -5.32 22.12 -16.76
C PRO A 180 -5.01 23.55 -16.28
N PRO A 181 -4.78 24.51 -17.18
CA PRO A 181 -4.58 25.90 -16.78
C PRO A 181 -5.79 26.33 -15.94
N GLN A 182 -5.52 26.87 -14.74
CA GLN A 182 -6.56 27.40 -13.88
C GLN A 182 -7.27 28.52 -14.63
N THR A 183 -8.50 28.25 -15.09
CA THR A 183 -9.40 29.30 -15.55
C THR A 183 -9.70 30.18 -14.34
N GLN A 184 -9.10 31.36 -14.31
CA GLN A 184 -9.46 32.40 -13.37
C GLN A 184 -10.93 32.74 -13.64
N LEU A 185 -11.80 32.36 -12.72
CA LEU A 185 -13.18 32.85 -12.70
C LEU A 185 -13.11 34.29 -12.16
N THR A 186 -13.21 35.25 -13.08
CA THR A 186 -13.47 36.67 -12.81
C THR A 186 -14.94 36.89 -12.49
#